data_AF-A0A2T6FV26-F1
#
_entry.id   AF-A0A2T6FV26-F1
#
_cell.length_a   1.000
_cell.length_b   1.000
_cell.length_c   1.000
_cell.angle_alpha   90.00
_cell.angle_beta   90.00
_cell.angle_gamma   90.00
#
_symmetry.space_group_name_H-M   'P 1'
#
loop_
_entity.id
_entity.type
_entity.pdbx_description
1 polymer ?
#
loop_
_entity_poly.entity_id
_entity_poly.type
_entity_poly.pdbx_seq_one_letter_code
_entity_poly.pdbx_strand_id
1 'polypeptide(L)'
;MIGNSSSAIIEAPFFGLPAINIGNRQHGREAVDNVVSAPFDAARIEQAIATQLSRRRLPGLRNPYDLTAHPEKELAEQLARLHTLPGVWNKLN
;
A
#
# COMPACT_ATOMS: atom_id res chain seq x y z
N MET A 1 -2.06 12.54 4.36
CA MET A 1 -2.66 11.48 5.20
C MET A 1 -1.76 11.23 6.40
N ILE A 2 -2.30 10.97 7.60
CA ILE A 2 -1.49 10.73 8.82
C ILE A 2 -2.11 9.56 9.59
N GLY A 3 -1.29 8.64 10.10
CA GLY A 3 -1.73 7.53 10.94
C GLY A 3 -0.91 6.28 10.68
N ASN A 4 -1.50 5.09 10.82
CA ASN A 4 -0.84 3.82 10.56
C ASN A 4 -1.66 2.90 9.64
N SER A 5 -2.60 3.48 8.88
CA SER A 5 -3.40 2.75 7.90
C SER A 5 -2.53 2.29 6.72
N SER A 6 -2.84 1.11 6.17
CA SER A 6 -2.20 0.60 4.95
C SER A 6 -2.38 1.54 3.76
N SER A 7 -3.45 2.33 3.73
CA SER A 7 -3.72 3.28 2.65
C SER A 7 -2.62 4.34 2.51
N ALA A 8 -1.84 4.63 3.56
CA ALA A 8 -0.69 5.53 3.46
C ALA A 8 0.39 4.99 2.51
N ILE A 9 0.50 3.66 2.39
CA ILE A 9 1.51 2.95 1.61
C ILE A 9 0.93 2.41 0.30
N ILE A 10 -0.29 1.85 0.33
CA ILE A 10 -0.90 1.20 -0.83
C ILE A 10 -1.66 2.20 -1.69
N GLU A 11 -2.45 3.10 -1.10
CA GLU A 11 -3.40 3.92 -1.86
C GLU A 11 -2.88 5.33 -2.15
N ALA A 12 -2.23 5.96 -1.17
CA ALA A 12 -1.71 7.32 -1.28
C ALA A 12 -0.73 7.54 -2.46
N PRO A 13 0.13 6.57 -2.86
CA PRO A 13 0.98 6.72 -4.04
C PRO A 13 0.20 6.97 -5.34
N PHE A 14 -0.99 6.37 -5.53
CA PHE A 14 -1.82 6.59 -6.72
C PHE A 14 -2.21 8.06 -6.91
N PHE A 15 -2.34 8.80 -5.81
CA PHE A 15 -2.69 10.21 -5.82
C PHE A 15 -1.48 11.14 -5.73
N GLY A 16 -0.27 10.59 -5.66
CA GLY A 16 0.93 11.33 -5.33
C GLY A 16 0.84 12.04 -3.98
N LEU A 17 0.08 11.49 -3.02
CA LEU A 17 -0.30 12.20 -1.80
C LEU A 17 0.78 12.02 -0.71
N PRO A 18 1.36 13.12 -0.18
CA PRO A 18 2.18 13.09 1.03
C PRO A 18 1.49 12.37 2.20
N ALA A 19 2.17 11.39 2.79
CA ALA A 19 1.64 10.54 3.84
C ALA A 19 2.63 10.30 4.99
N ILE A 20 2.11 10.19 6.21
CA ILE A 20 2.92 9.85 7.39
C ILE A 20 2.44 8.52 7.94
N ASN A 21 3.36 7.56 8.07
CA ASN A 21 3.15 6.29 8.74
C ASN A 21 3.70 6.35 10.18
N ILE A 22 2.85 6.14 11.18
CA ILE A 22 3.17 6.26 12.60
C ILE A 22 3.34 4.87 13.22
N GLY A 23 4.47 4.65 13.88
CA GLY A 23 4.80 3.41 14.56
C GLY A 23 5.19 2.27 13.60
N ASN A 24 5.06 1.04 14.08
CA ASN A 24 5.62 -0.15 13.44
C ASN A 24 4.58 -1.04 12.73
N ARG A 25 3.29 -0.66 12.69
CA ARG A 25 2.22 -1.50 12.10
C ARG A 25 2.50 -1.88 10.65
N GLN A 26 3.12 -0.98 9.88
CA GLN A 26 3.45 -1.20 8.48
C GLN A 26 4.94 -1.52 8.24
N HIS A 27 5.68 -1.89 9.29
CA HIS A 27 7.10 -2.24 9.16
C HIS A 27 7.27 -3.44 8.20
N GLY A 28 8.30 -3.38 7.37
CA GLY A 28 8.59 -4.41 6.36
C GLY A 28 7.77 -4.32 5.07
N ARG A 29 6.82 -3.37 4.96
CA ARG A 29 6.16 -3.07 3.68
C ARG A 29 7.00 -2.15 2.82
N GLU A 30 6.96 -2.38 1.52
CA GLU A 30 7.58 -1.49 0.54
C GLU A 30 6.79 -0.19 0.47
N ALA A 31 7.46 0.94 0.69
CA ALA A 31 6.86 2.28 0.61
C ALA A 31 7.70 3.14 -0.33
N VAL A 32 7.06 4.09 -1.01
CA VAL A 32 7.73 5.01 -1.94
C VAL A 32 7.81 6.42 -1.36
N ASP A 33 8.45 7.33 -2.10
CA ASP A 33 8.88 8.65 -1.64
C ASP A 33 7.78 9.60 -1.12
N ASN A 34 6.49 9.25 -1.30
CA ASN A 34 5.40 10.01 -0.68
C ASN A 34 5.24 9.71 0.81
N VAL A 35 5.83 8.64 1.35
CA VAL A 35 5.65 8.20 2.73
C VAL A 35 6.87 8.56 3.59
N VAL A 36 6.62 9.20 4.73
CA VAL A 36 7.60 9.39 5.80
C VAL A 36 7.15 8.59 7.02
N SER A 37 8.07 7.88 7.66
CA SER A 37 7.78 7.14 8.90
C SER A 37 8.19 7.92 10.14
N ALA A 38 7.35 7.89 11.17
CA ALA A 38 7.64 8.47 12.48
C ALA A 38 7.34 7.45 13.59
N PRO A 39 8.17 7.34 14.64
CA PRO A 39 7.84 6.53 15.82
C PRO A 39 6.67 7.15 16.63
N PHE A 40 6.23 6.47 17.70
CA PHE A 40 5.28 7.02 18.67
C PHE A 40 5.95 8.08 19.57
N ASP A 41 6.42 9.17 18.95
CA ASP A 41 7.09 10.29 19.59
C ASP A 41 6.53 11.60 19.04
N ALA A 42 6.07 12.48 19.92
CA ALA A 42 5.38 13.71 19.53
C ALA A 42 6.27 14.63 18.68
N ALA A 43 7.52 14.84 19.07
CA ALA A 43 8.44 15.72 18.35
C ALA A 43 8.77 15.17 16.96
N ARG A 44 8.94 13.85 16.81
CA ARG A 44 9.16 13.22 15.50
C ARG A 44 7.93 13.27 14.61
N ILE A 45 6.73 13.11 15.19
CA ILE A 45 5.48 13.24 14.45
C ILE A 45 5.31 14.69 13.95
N GLU A 46 5.54 15.70 14.81
CA GLU A 46 5.49 17.11 14.42
C GLU A 46 6.48 17.45 13.29
N GLN A 47 7.71 16.96 13.37
CA GLN A 47 8.71 17.11 12.30
C GLN A 47 8.26 16.47 10.97
N ALA A 48 7.68 15.27 11.03
CA ALA A 48 7.15 14.61 9.84
C ALA A 48 5.96 15.38 9.25
N ILE A 49 5.10 15.97 10.09
CA ILE A 49 3.98 16.82 9.67
C ILE A 49 4.50 18.06 8.95
N ALA A 50 5.43 18.80 9.55
CA ALA A 50 6.02 19.97 8.93
C ALA A 50 6.67 19.63 7.58
N THR A 51 7.42 18.53 7.53
CA THR A 51 8.04 18.02 6.29
C THR A 51 6.99 17.76 5.22
N GLN A 52 5.95 16.98 5.52
CA GLN A 52 4.95 16.60 4.53
C GLN A 52 4.03 17.75 4.11
N LEU A 53 3.77 18.73 4.98
CA LEU A 53 3.00 19.93 4.63
C LEU A 53 3.75 20.83 3.64
N SER A 54 5.08 20.84 3.68
CA SER A 54 5.90 21.59 2.70
C SER A 54 5.99 20.91 1.33
N ARG A 55 5.64 19.62 1.23
CA ARG A 55 5.70 18.88 -0.03
C ARG A 55 4.46 19.14 -0.87
N ARG A 56 4.67 19.35 -2.16
CA ARG A 56 3.60 19.24 -3.16
C ARG A 56 3.27 17.77 -3.41
N ARG A 57 2.15 17.52 -4.08
CA ARG A 57 1.85 16.19 -4.63
C ARG A 57 2.99 15.75 -5.56
N LEU A 58 3.24 14.45 -5.57
CA LEU A 58 4.27 13.77 -6.34
C LEU A 58 3.58 12.97 -7.46
N PRO A 59 3.18 13.61 -8.58
CA PRO A 59 2.53 12.90 -9.67
C PRO A 59 3.49 11.90 -10.31
N GLY A 60 2.95 10.80 -10.84
CA GLY A 60 3.73 9.80 -11.57
C GLY A 60 4.58 8.88 -10.68
N LEU A 61 4.30 8.81 -9.38
CA LEU A 61 4.90 7.78 -8.53
C LEU A 61 4.50 6.40 -9.02
N ARG A 62 5.50 5.53 -9.22
CA ARG A 62 5.27 4.11 -9.45
C ARG A 62 4.87 3.46 -8.14
N ASN A 63 3.63 2.98 -8.06
CA ASN A 63 3.16 2.26 -6.89
C ASN A 63 3.62 0.79 -6.95
N PRO A 64 4.40 0.29 -5.97
CA PRO A 64 4.87 -1.10 -5.97
C PRO A 64 3.73 -2.12 -5.87
N TYR A 65 2.54 -1.69 -5.45
CA TYR A 65 1.35 -2.54 -5.36
C TYR A 65 0.46 -2.48 -6.60
N ASP A 66 0.81 -1.68 -7.60
CA ASP A 66 0.11 -1.61 -8.89
C ASP A 66 0.78 -2.55 -9.90
N LEU A 67 0.50 -3.84 -9.76
CA LEU A 67 1.24 -4.92 -10.44
C LEU A 67 0.62 -5.32 -11.79
N THR A 68 -0.68 -5.15 -11.96
CA THR A 68 -1.40 -5.52 -13.19
C THR A 68 -2.51 -4.51 -13.46
N ALA A 69 -2.83 -4.31 -14.74
CA ALA A 69 -3.88 -3.41 -15.18
C ALA A 69 -5.30 -3.89 -14.80
N HIS A 70 -5.52 -5.22 -14.73
CA HIS A 70 -6.85 -5.81 -14.55
C HIS A 70 -6.81 -7.02 -13.59
N PRO A 71 -6.45 -6.82 -12.31
CA PRO A 71 -6.32 -7.90 -11.34
C PRO A 71 -7.59 -8.73 -11.19
N GLU A 72 -8.76 -8.12 -11.34
CA GLU A 72 -10.06 -8.79 -11.29
C GLU A 72 -10.26 -9.79 -12.45
N LYS A 73 -9.80 -9.45 -13.66
CA LYS A 73 -9.89 -10.33 -14.82
C LYS A 73 -8.91 -11.48 -14.71
N GLU A 74 -7.66 -11.19 -14.35
CA GLU A 74 -6.64 -12.22 -14.15
C GLU A 74 -7.06 -13.22 -13.07
N LEU A 75 -7.61 -12.74 -11.96
CA LEU A 75 -8.14 -13.59 -10.90
C LEU A 75 -9.31 -14.45 -11.40
N ALA A 76 -10.27 -13.87 -12.13
CA ALA A 76 -11.40 -14.61 -12.67
C ALA A 76 -10.96 -15.72 -13.65
N GLU A 77 -9.99 -15.43 -14.52
CA GLU A 77 -9.40 -16.42 -15.42
C GLU A 77 -8.65 -17.52 -14.67
N GLN A 78 -7.88 -17.17 -13.63
CA GLN A 78 -7.21 -18.16 -12.78
C GLN A 78 -8.23 -19.07 -12.08
N LEU A 79 -9.31 -18.51 -11.53
CA LEU A 79 -10.37 -19.28 -10.90
C LEU A 79 -11.09 -20.20 -11.90
N ALA A 80 -11.39 -19.71 -13.11
CA ALA A 80 -12.00 -20.52 -14.16
C ALA A 80 -11.09 -21.68 -14.58
N ARG A 81 -9.77 -21.45 -14.70
CA ARG A 81 -8.77 -22.51 -14.96
C ARG A 81 -8.69 -23.53 -13.84
N LEU A 82 -8.67 -23.09 -12.58
CA LEU A 82 -8.60 -24.00 -11.43
C LEU A 82 -9.91 -24.78 -11.23
N HIS A 83 -11.05 -24.22 -11.65
CA HIS A 83 -12.35 -24.89 -11.52
C HIS A 83 -12.42 -26.22 -12.28
N THR A 84 -11.73 -26.31 -13.42
CA THR A 84 -11.73 -27.51 -14.26
C THR A 84 -10.81 -28.62 -13.75
N LEU A 85 -10.02 -28.38 -12.69
CA LEU A 85 -9.10 -29.34 -12.12
C LEU A 85 -9.78 -30.18 -11.02
N PRO A 86 -9.93 -31.51 -11.20
CA PRO A 86 -10.70 -32.37 -10.28
C PRO A 86 -10.19 -32.40 -8.84
N GLY A 87 -8.93 -32.03 -8.60
CA GLY A 87 -8.28 -32.08 -7.27
C GLY A 87 -8.39 -30.78 -6.45
N VAL A 88 -8.80 -29.65 -7.05
CA VAL A 88 -8.80 -28.35 -6.35
C VAL A 88 -9.94 -28.24 -5.34
N TRP A 89 -11.07 -28.90 -5.60
CA TRP A 89 -12.28 -28.78 -4.79
C TRP A 89 -12.49 -29.94 -3.82
N ASN A 90 -11.77 -31.04 -4.02
CA ASN A 90 -11.74 -32.12 -3.05
C ASN A 90 -10.86 -31.65 -1.89
N LYS A 91 -11.48 -31.04 -0.87
CA LYS A 91 -10.89 -31.03 0.47
C LYS A 91 -10.70 -32.50 0.84
N LEU A 92 -9.46 -32.98 0.73
CA LEU A 92 -9.06 -34.25 1.32
C LEU A 92 -9.34 -34.12 2.82
N ASN A 93 -10.37 -34.82 3.28
CA ASN A 93 -10.57 -35.13 4.69
C ASN A 93 -9.45 -36.06 5.16
#